data_AF-A0A8J4W3R5-F1
#
_entry.id   AF-A0A8J4W3R5-F1
#
_cell.length_a   1.000
_cell.length_b   1.000
_cell.length_c   1.000
_cell.angle_alpha   90.00
_cell.angle_beta   90.00
_cell.angle_gamma   90.00
#
_symmetry.space_group_name_H-M   'P 1'
#
loop_
_entity.id
_entity.type
_entity.pdbx_description
1 polymer ?
#
loop_
_entity_poly.entity_id
_entity_poly.type
_entity_poly.pdbx_seq_one_letter_code
_entity_poly.pdbx_strand_id
1 'polypeptide(L)'
;MGIPPVYPMSNIELETIIHALRDCPKAQCFWNSFSPPFSSSLFYGLQLVDWLKTNYRSSRHSGVSDIEWGIIFPMAVWTLWLHRNGIVFGRLGPQRNLLDETLARAAKVAYLGINGKQTPIRN
;
A
#
# COMPACT_ATOMS: atom_id res chain seq x y z
N MET A 1 14.91 27.13 -1.28
CA MET A 1 14.37 26.73 0.04
C MET A 1 13.02 26.07 -0.19
N GLY A 2 12.98 24.74 -0.21
CA GLY A 2 11.73 23.99 -0.35
C GLY A 2 11.19 23.68 1.03
N ILE A 3 10.04 24.23 1.38
CA ILE A 3 9.32 23.85 2.60
C ILE A 3 8.98 22.37 2.44
N PRO A 4 9.44 21.47 3.33
CA PRO A 4 9.01 20.08 3.29
C PRO A 4 7.49 20.06 3.42
N PRO A 5 6.75 19.26 2.63
CA PRO A 5 5.31 19.13 2.82
C PRO A 5 5.07 18.47 4.17
N VAL A 6 4.87 19.29 5.21
CA VAL A 6 4.44 18.84 6.53
C VAL A 6 3.05 18.26 6.34
N TYR A 7 2.92 16.95 6.47
CA TYR A 7 1.60 16.33 6.51
C TYR A 7 0.89 16.84 7.78
N PRO A 8 -0.34 17.39 7.71
CA PRO A 8 -0.96 18.13 8.82
C PRO A 8 -1.16 17.36 10.14
N MET A 9 -0.84 16.07 10.16
CA MET A 9 -1.01 15.17 11.31
C MET A 9 0.31 14.60 11.84
N SER A 10 1.45 14.83 11.18
CA SER A 10 2.78 14.43 11.66
C SER A 10 3.43 15.63 12.36
N ASN A 11 3.17 15.77 13.65
CA ASN A 11 3.64 16.91 14.45
C ASN A 11 5.14 16.89 14.79
N ILE A 12 5.93 15.95 14.26
CA ILE A 12 7.35 15.77 14.64
C ILE A 12 8.15 15.23 13.45
N GLU A 13 9.27 15.90 13.16
CA GLU A 13 10.34 15.57 12.19
C GLU A 13 10.01 15.61 10.69
N LEU A 14 11.06 15.79 9.88
CA LEU A 14 11.03 15.73 8.42
C LEU A 14 10.40 14.40 8.00
N GLU A 15 9.20 14.43 7.42
CA GLU A 15 8.50 13.22 7.02
C GLU A 15 9.31 12.46 5.96
N THR A 16 9.86 11.32 6.35
CA THR A 16 10.54 10.41 5.44
C THR A 16 9.53 9.58 4.66
N ILE A 17 9.94 9.05 3.50
CA ILE A 17 9.08 8.17 2.68
C ILE A 17 8.60 6.96 3.48
N ILE A 18 9.47 6.36 4.29
CA ILE A 18 9.11 5.20 5.11
C ILE A 18 8.11 5.57 6.22
N HIS A 19 8.25 6.76 6.81
CA HIS A 19 7.27 7.26 7.77
C HIS A 19 5.90 7.47 7.11
N ALA A 20 5.88 8.17 5.97
CA ALA A 20 4.66 8.45 5.20
C ALA A 20 3.91 7.18 4.78
N LEU A 21 4.65 6.13 4.41
CA LEU A 21 4.09 4.90 3.87
C LEU A 21 3.87 3.81 4.90
N ARG A 22 4.48 3.86 6.09
CA ARG A 22 4.46 2.75 7.05
C ARG A 22 4.36 3.18 8.51
N ASP A 23 5.23 4.09 8.95
CA ASP A 23 5.42 4.29 10.39
C ASP A 23 4.47 5.33 11.00
N CYS A 24 3.86 6.21 10.21
CA CYS A 24 2.89 7.16 10.74
C CYS A 24 1.64 6.45 11.26
N PRO A 25 0.97 6.94 12.33
CA PRO A 25 -0.19 6.26 12.92
C PRO A 25 -1.31 5.92 11.94
N LYS A 26 -1.56 6.80 10.96
CA LYS A 26 -2.56 6.55 9.90
C LYS A 26 -2.15 5.40 8.99
N ALA A 27 -0.87 5.33 8.59
CA ALA A 27 -0.35 4.24 7.79
C ALA A 27 -0.41 2.92 8.59
N GLN A 28 -0.05 2.92 9.87
CA GLN A 28 -0.16 1.73 10.72
C GLN A 28 -1.60 1.24 10.83
N CYS A 29 -2.57 2.12 11.09
CA CYS A 29 -3.99 1.75 11.11
C CYS A 29 -4.44 1.16 9.76
N PHE A 30 -3.99 1.76 8.65
CA PHE A 30 -4.27 1.25 7.31
C PHE A 30 -3.67 -0.16 7.11
N TRP A 31 -2.40 -0.38 7.45
CA TRP A 31 -1.77 -1.69 7.32
C TRP A 31 -2.41 -2.76 8.21
N ASN A 32 -2.76 -2.41 9.45
CA ASN A 32 -3.42 -3.33 10.38
C ASN A 32 -4.79 -3.81 9.85
N SER A 33 -5.48 -3.00 9.04
CA SER A 33 -6.75 -3.40 8.41
C SER A 33 -6.61 -4.55 7.41
N PHE A 34 -5.41 -4.82 6.90
CA PHE A 34 -5.16 -5.93 5.98
C PHE A 34 -4.80 -7.24 6.68
N SER A 35 -4.46 -7.23 7.97
CA SER A 35 -3.84 -8.38 8.66
C SER A 35 -2.67 -8.95 7.84
N PRO A 36 -1.53 -8.22 7.72
CA PRO A 36 -0.41 -8.63 6.88
C PRO A 36 0.12 -10.02 7.27
N PRO A 37 0.60 -10.81 6.31
CA PRO A 37 1.06 -12.18 6.60
C PRO A 37 2.33 -12.23 7.48
N PHE A 38 3.02 -11.11 7.68
CA PHE A 38 4.28 -11.06 8.43
C PHE A 38 4.06 -10.69 9.89
N SER A 39 4.98 -11.09 10.77
CA SER A 39 4.98 -10.59 12.15
C SER A 39 5.15 -9.06 12.16
N SER A 40 4.59 -8.38 13.15
CA SER A 40 4.74 -6.93 13.30
C SER A 40 6.21 -6.52 13.36
N SER A 41 7.06 -7.31 14.03
CA SER A 41 8.51 -7.07 14.09
C SER A 41 9.17 -7.06 12.72
N LEU A 42 8.81 -8.01 11.84
CA LEU A 42 9.35 -8.07 10.49
C LEU A 42 8.75 -6.96 9.60
N PHE A 43 7.46 -6.69 9.74
CA PHE A 43 6.80 -5.69 8.90
C PHE A 43 7.29 -4.27 9.19
N TYR A 44 7.42 -3.90 10.47
CA TYR A 44 7.79 -2.53 10.88
C TYR A 44 9.30 -2.36 11.15
N GLY A 45 10.07 -3.44 11.22
CA GLY A 45 11.52 -3.37 11.52
C GLY A 45 12.44 -3.26 10.31
N LEU A 46 11.95 -3.47 9.08
CA LEU A 46 12.79 -3.46 7.88
C LEU A 46 13.12 -2.04 7.37
N GLN A 47 14.23 -1.89 6.66
CA GLN A 47 14.52 -0.66 5.91
C GLN A 47 13.62 -0.56 4.67
N LEU A 48 13.41 0.66 4.14
CA LEU A 48 12.42 0.94 3.09
C LEU A 48 12.51 -0.03 1.90
N VAL A 49 13.71 -0.21 1.35
CA VAL A 49 13.93 -1.06 0.17
C VAL A 49 13.65 -2.53 0.46
N ASP A 50 14.08 -3.02 1.63
CA ASP A 50 13.88 -4.41 2.03
C ASP A 50 12.42 -4.67 2.40
N TRP A 51 11.76 -3.70 3.01
CA TRP A 51 10.33 -3.72 3.27
C TRP A 51 9.53 -3.85 1.97
N LEU A 52 9.84 -3.03 0.96
CA LEU A 52 9.18 -3.11 -0.36
C LEU A 52 9.42 -4.47 -1.02
N LYS A 53 10.67 -4.94 -1.08
CA LYS A 53 11.02 -6.22 -1.72
C LYS A 53 10.39 -7.42 -1.03
N THR A 54 10.40 -7.44 0.31
CA THR A 54 9.89 -8.56 1.11
C THR A 54 8.39 -8.71 0.92
N ASN A 55 7.65 -7.59 0.96
CA ASN A 55 6.21 -7.63 0.82
C ASN A 55 5.76 -7.88 -0.63
N TYR A 56 6.39 -7.24 -1.61
CA TYR A 56 6.07 -7.43 -3.04
C TYR A 56 6.28 -8.87 -3.52
N ARG A 57 7.29 -9.58 -3.01
CA ARG A 57 7.60 -10.97 -3.42
C ARG A 57 6.77 -12.03 -2.71
N SER A 58 5.87 -11.64 -1.81
CA SER A 58 5.10 -12.58 -1.01
C SER A 58 3.97 -13.22 -1.81
N SER A 59 4.03 -14.53 -2.00
CA SER A 59 2.88 -15.34 -2.47
C SER A 59 1.89 -15.72 -1.35
N ARG A 60 2.14 -15.28 -0.11
CA ARG A 60 1.23 -15.51 1.03
C ARG A 60 -0.02 -14.65 0.88
N HIS A 61 -1.12 -15.06 1.48
CA HIS A 61 -2.36 -14.29 1.52
C HIS A 61 -2.43 -13.42 2.77
N SER A 62 -3.18 -12.32 2.70
CA SER A 62 -3.51 -11.54 3.89
C SER A 62 -4.67 -12.20 4.65
N GLY A 63 -4.96 -11.72 5.86
CA GLY A 63 -6.11 -12.24 6.62
C GLY A 63 -7.48 -11.81 6.09
N VAL A 64 -7.53 -11.02 5.01
CA VAL A 64 -8.77 -10.37 4.53
C VAL A 64 -9.11 -10.67 3.06
N SER A 65 -8.26 -11.40 2.34
CA SER A 65 -8.46 -11.67 0.91
C SER A 65 -7.65 -12.87 0.42
N ASP A 66 -8.21 -13.62 -0.54
CA ASP A 66 -7.54 -14.70 -1.26
C ASP A 66 -6.63 -14.20 -2.40
N ILE A 67 -6.38 -12.89 -2.51
CA ILE A 67 -5.41 -12.34 -3.46
C ILE A 67 -4.02 -12.38 -2.81
N GLU A 68 -3.02 -12.82 -3.57
CA GLU A 68 -1.63 -12.85 -3.09
C GLU A 68 -1.19 -11.47 -2.56
N TRP A 69 -0.51 -11.47 -1.41
CA TRP A 69 -0.03 -10.27 -0.76
C TRP A 69 0.89 -9.45 -1.67
N GLY A 70 1.68 -10.09 -2.51
CA GLY A 70 2.52 -9.44 -3.52
C GLY A 70 1.75 -8.60 -4.53
N ILE A 71 0.44 -8.82 -4.70
CA ILE A 71 -0.47 -8.00 -5.51
C ILE A 71 -1.15 -6.93 -4.64
N ILE A 72 -1.63 -7.30 -3.45
CA ILE A 72 -2.31 -6.37 -2.53
C ILE A 72 -1.36 -5.25 -2.08
N PHE A 73 -0.15 -5.61 -1.65
CA PHE A 73 0.83 -4.70 -1.07
C PHE A 73 1.18 -3.51 -1.97
N PRO A 74 1.59 -3.67 -3.25
CA PRO A 74 1.87 -2.53 -4.11
C PRO A 74 0.65 -1.65 -4.36
N MET A 75 -0.56 -2.23 -4.43
CA MET A 75 -1.80 -1.46 -4.53
C MET A 75 -2.07 -0.65 -3.25
N ALA A 76 -1.79 -1.23 -2.08
CA ALA A 76 -1.93 -0.58 -0.79
C ALA A 76 -0.96 0.61 -0.65
N VAL A 77 0.31 0.42 -1.00
CA VAL A 77 1.33 1.49 -1.05
C VAL A 77 0.86 2.63 -1.96
N TRP A 78 0.37 2.29 -3.16
CA TRP A 78 -0.11 3.28 -4.12
C TRP A 78 -1.35 4.03 -3.62
N THR A 79 -2.33 3.34 -3.05
CA THR A 79 -3.53 3.95 -2.47
C THR A 79 -3.18 4.90 -1.32
N LEU A 80 -2.29 4.48 -0.41
CA LEU A 80 -1.84 5.30 0.71
C LEU A 80 -1.11 6.57 0.22
N TRP A 81 -0.20 6.42 -0.76
CA TRP A 81 0.52 7.53 -1.37
C TRP A 81 -0.41 8.54 -2.04
N LEU A 82 -1.38 8.06 -2.83
CA LEU A 82 -2.38 8.92 -3.48
C LEU A 82 -3.26 9.65 -2.45
N HIS A 83 -3.71 8.94 -1.41
CA HIS A 83 -4.52 9.55 -0.37
C HIS A 83 -3.76 10.66 0.37
N ARG A 84 -2.50 10.39 0.76
CA ARG A 84 -1.63 11.38 1.39
C ARG A 84 -1.43 12.61 0.50
N ASN A 85 -1.11 12.42 -0.76
CA ASN A 85 -0.89 13.52 -1.69
C ASN A 85 -2.19 14.30 -1.97
N GLY A 86 -3.34 13.62 -2.01
CA GLY A 86 -4.65 14.27 -2.09
C GLY A 86 -4.88 15.25 -0.93
N ILE A 87 -4.47 14.88 0.30
CA ILE A 87 -4.53 15.78 1.46
C ILE A 87 -3.59 16.97 1.30
N VAL A 88 -2.33 16.72 0.97
CA VAL A 88 -1.29 17.77 0.85
C VAL A 88 -1.66 18.79 -0.23
N PHE A 89 -2.24 18.35 -1.35
CA PHE A 89 -2.58 19.21 -2.48
C PHE A 89 -4.04 19.68 -2.49
N GLY A 90 -4.83 19.40 -1.45
CA GLY A 90 -6.25 19.81 -1.37
C GLY A 90 -7.14 19.17 -2.44
N ARG A 91 -6.77 17.98 -2.94
CA ARG A 91 -7.48 17.23 -4.00
C ARG A 91 -8.21 16.01 -3.44
N LEU A 92 -8.76 16.10 -2.24
CA LEU A 92 -9.54 15.01 -1.67
C LEU A 92 -10.87 14.89 -2.43
N GLY A 93 -11.06 13.75 -3.09
CA GLY A 93 -12.38 13.32 -3.54
C GLY A 93 -13.25 12.85 -2.36
N PRO A 94 -14.39 12.18 -2.63
CA PRO A 94 -15.23 11.60 -1.59
C PRO A 94 -14.41 10.74 -0.61
N GLN A 95 -14.77 10.74 0.67
CA GLN A 95 -14.13 9.89 1.66
C GLN A 95 -14.39 8.42 1.29
N ARG A 96 -13.34 7.73 0.81
CA ARG A 96 -13.39 6.32 0.44
C ARG A 96 -12.70 5.49 1.50
N ASN A 97 -13.24 4.30 1.75
CA ASN A 97 -12.55 3.29 2.54
C ASN A 97 -11.31 2.83 1.75
N LEU A 98 -10.12 3.11 2.28
CA LEU A 98 -8.86 2.80 1.61
C LEU A 98 -8.62 1.29 1.47
N LEU A 99 -9.15 0.49 2.40
CA LEU A 99 -9.08 -0.97 2.33
C LEU A 99 -9.86 -1.47 1.11
N ASP A 100 -11.12 -1.09 1.01
CA ASP A 100 -12.00 -1.49 -0.10
C ASP A 100 -11.46 -1.03 -1.45
N GLU A 101 -10.96 0.22 -1.53
CA GLU A 101 -10.34 0.75 -2.74
C GLU A 101 -9.10 -0.07 -3.14
N THR A 102 -8.28 -0.45 -2.17
CA THR A 102 -7.08 -1.26 -2.42
C THR A 102 -7.45 -2.66 -2.89
N LEU A 103 -8.40 -3.32 -2.23
CA LEU A 103 -8.85 -4.65 -2.61
C LEU A 103 -9.50 -4.66 -3.99
N ALA A 104 -10.30 -3.65 -4.33
CA ALA A 104 -10.89 -3.51 -5.67
C ALA A 104 -9.81 -3.36 -6.76
N ARG A 105 -8.77 -2.55 -6.51
CA ARG A 105 -7.62 -2.40 -7.42
C ARG A 105 -6.85 -3.72 -7.56
N ALA A 106 -6.56 -4.38 -6.44
CA ALA A 106 -5.84 -5.65 -6.42
C ALA A 106 -6.62 -6.75 -7.18
N ALA A 107 -7.93 -6.84 -6.98
CA ALA A 107 -8.79 -7.80 -7.67
C ALA A 107 -8.78 -7.58 -9.18
N LYS A 108 -8.85 -6.32 -9.63
CA LYS A 108 -8.75 -5.98 -11.04
C LYS A 108 -7.41 -6.41 -11.64
N VAL A 109 -6.29 -6.15 -10.94
CA VAL A 109 -4.96 -6.54 -11.40
C VAL A 109 -4.82 -8.06 -11.45
N ALA A 110 -5.28 -8.77 -10.42
CA ALA A 110 -5.27 -10.23 -10.37
C ALA A 110 -6.07 -10.84 -11.53
N TYR A 111 -7.30 -10.37 -11.76
CA TYR A 111 -8.16 -10.82 -12.85
C TYR A 111 -7.53 -10.60 -14.23
N LEU A 112 -7.01 -9.39 -14.50
CA LEU A 112 -6.34 -9.09 -15.76
C LEU A 112 -5.06 -9.89 -15.94
N GLY A 113 -4.30 -10.13 -14.87
CA GLY A 113 -3.09 -10.96 -14.91
C GLY A 113 -3.39 -12.43 -15.20
N ILE A 114 -4.49 -12.98 -14.67
CA ILE A 114 -4.94 -14.34 -14.98
C ILE A 114 -5.39 -14.45 -16.44
N ASN A 115 -6.23 -13.52 -16.90
CA ASN A 115 -6.78 -13.58 -18.26
C ASN A 115 -5.74 -13.21 -19.34
N GLY A 116 -4.76 -12.36 -19.00
CA GLY A 116 -3.64 -12.03 -19.89
C GLY A 116 -2.70 -13.22 -20.13
N LYS A 117 -2.67 -14.21 -19.24
CA LYS A 117 -1.91 -15.47 -19.44
C LYS A 117 -2.65 -16.50 -20.31
N GLN A 118 -3.94 -16.29 -20.58
CA GLN A 118 -4.76 -17.21 -21.38
C GLN A 118 -4.79 -16.88 -22.88
N THR A 119 -4.07 -15.85 -23.35
CA THR A 119 -4.03 -15.56 -24.79
C THR A 119 -3.22 -16.65 -25.49
N PRO A 120 -3.82 -17.48 -26.37
CA PRO A 120 -3.07 -18.52 -27.07
C PRO A 120 -2.11 -17.86 -28.05
N ILE A 121 -0.87 -18.37 -28.11
CA ILE A 121 0.04 -18.08 -29.21
C ILE A 121 -0.68 -18.54 -30.49
N ARG A 122 -1.10 -17.60 -31.34
CA ARG A 122 -1.56 -17.90 -32.69
C ARG A 122 -0.35 -18.39 -33.48
N ASN A 123 -0.30 -19.70 -33.73
CA ASN A 123 0.58 -20.31 -34.73
C ASN A 123 0.21 -19.83 -36.14
#